data_AF-A0A1X9MCT4-F1
#
_entry.id   AF-A0A1X9MCT4-F1
#
_cell.length_a   1.000
_cell.length_b   1.000
_cell.length_c   1.000
_cell.angle_alpha   90.00
_cell.angle_beta   90.00
_cell.angle_gamma   90.00
#
_symmetry.space_group_name_H-M   'P 1'
#
loop_
_entity.id
_entity.type
_entity.pdbx_description
1 polymer ?
#
loop_
_entity_poly.entity_id
_entity_poly.type
_entity_poly.pdbx_seq_one_letter_code
_entity_poly.pdbx_strand_id
1 'polypeptide(L)'
;MYDAVFVLGGRKAYHFFEHLTNELKIRALFIPVSIYNDITESKQSLGYDSALNAVVEDIYKIEDTISSCRHDQFRLFGVQVPGVDGSNLAKDLAITIGDLICYWEVDSTEDLFGVINDKIRSEKNHSFLIFDDRVDLKTVENHLLANLNEISWSFTKVDEAQCMGKSPTAIDRLLAKHIAFEAINWSKSNEGSGRLLLQDNKAFFQASIASVV
;
A
#
# COMPACT_ATOMS: atom_id res chain seq x y z
N MET A 1 0.87 -33.06 17.65
CA MET A 1 1.49 -32.71 16.35
C MET A 1 0.38 -32.11 15.51
N TYR A 2 0.61 -30.97 14.83
CA TYR A 2 -0.42 -30.33 14.01
C TYR A 2 -0.45 -30.99 12.62
N ASP A 3 -1.63 -31.21 12.05
CA ASP A 3 -1.79 -31.84 10.73
C ASP A 3 -1.46 -30.89 9.56
N ALA A 4 -1.62 -29.58 9.79
CA ALA A 4 -1.32 -28.52 8.83
C ALA A 4 -1.11 -27.18 9.53
N VAL A 5 -0.44 -26.23 8.86
CA VAL A 5 -0.21 -24.86 9.35
C VAL A 5 -0.70 -23.83 8.33
N PHE A 6 -1.48 -22.85 8.78
CA PHE A 6 -1.81 -21.67 7.97
C PHE A 6 -0.83 -20.55 8.28
N VAL A 7 -0.22 -19.98 7.24
CA VAL A 7 0.72 -18.86 7.38
C VAL A 7 0.09 -17.63 6.74
N LEU A 8 -0.26 -16.64 7.56
CA LEU A 8 -0.88 -15.39 7.11
C LEU A 8 0.14 -14.27 7.18
N GLY A 9 0.31 -13.52 6.09
CA GLY A 9 1.14 -12.31 6.10
C GLY A 9 1.67 -11.92 4.73
N GLY A 10 2.61 -10.97 4.74
CA GLY A 10 3.33 -10.47 3.57
C GLY A 10 4.64 -11.22 3.32
N ARG A 11 5.61 -10.52 2.71
CA ARG A 11 6.91 -11.08 2.29
C ARG A 11 7.66 -11.85 3.39
N LYS A 12 7.72 -11.33 4.61
CA LYS A 12 8.40 -12.00 5.74
C LYS A 12 7.72 -13.33 6.12
N ALA A 13 6.39 -13.36 6.11
CA ALA A 13 5.63 -14.57 6.39
C ALA A 13 5.76 -15.59 5.26
N TYR A 14 5.89 -15.12 4.01
CA TYR A 14 6.15 -15.98 2.86
C TYR A 14 7.50 -16.72 2.99
N HIS A 15 8.57 -16.03 3.39
CA HIS A 15 9.86 -16.70 3.66
C HIS A 15 9.77 -17.74 4.79
N PHE A 16 9.00 -17.45 5.84
CA PHE A 16 8.75 -18.42 6.90
C PHE A 16 7.97 -19.64 6.39
N PHE A 17 6.98 -19.42 5.52
CA PHE A 17 6.26 -20.49 4.83
C PHE A 17 7.22 -21.37 4.01
N GLU A 18 8.11 -20.78 3.20
CA GLU A 18 9.08 -21.55 2.42
C GLU A 18 9.99 -22.40 3.32
N HIS A 19 10.42 -21.86 4.46
CA HIS A 19 11.20 -22.61 5.44
C HIS A 19 10.41 -23.80 6.03
N LEU A 20 9.14 -23.59 6.40
CA LEU A 20 8.26 -24.66 6.91
C LEU A 20 8.08 -25.79 5.89
N THR A 21 7.88 -25.45 4.61
CA THR A 21 7.59 -26.43 3.57
C THR A 21 8.85 -27.13 3.06
N ASN A 22 9.94 -26.39 2.88
CA ASN A 22 11.14 -26.90 2.22
C ASN A 22 12.08 -27.60 3.21
N GLU A 23 12.27 -27.04 4.41
CA GLU A 23 13.22 -27.57 5.39
C GLU A 23 12.53 -28.53 6.36
N LEU A 24 11.39 -28.13 6.92
CA LEU A 24 10.70 -28.89 7.96
C LEU A 24 9.68 -29.89 7.41
N LYS A 25 9.42 -29.86 6.09
CA LYS A 25 8.45 -30.72 5.40
C LYS A 25 7.06 -30.72 6.04
N ILE A 26 6.66 -29.58 6.62
CA ILE A 26 5.35 -29.38 7.23
C ILE A 26 4.35 -28.97 6.15
N ARG A 27 3.17 -29.61 6.15
CA ARG A 27 2.06 -29.22 5.28
C ARG A 27 1.57 -27.82 5.67
N ALA A 28 1.71 -26.86 4.77
CA ALA A 28 1.35 -25.47 5.05
C ALA A 28 0.61 -24.80 3.89
N LEU A 29 -0.26 -23.84 4.22
CA LEU A 29 -0.92 -22.98 3.25
C LEU A 29 -0.55 -21.52 3.55
N PHE A 30 0.06 -20.85 2.57
CA PHE A 30 0.31 -19.41 2.64
C PHE A 30 -0.94 -18.62 2.19
N ILE A 31 -1.31 -17.62 2.98
CA ILE A 31 -2.43 -16.73 2.73
C ILE A 31 -1.91 -15.29 2.70
N PRO A 32 -2.02 -14.59 1.55
CA PRO A 32 -1.48 -13.26 1.38
C PRO A 32 -2.28 -12.21 2.18
N VAL A 33 -1.65 -11.67 3.22
CA VAL A 33 -2.21 -10.61 4.09
C VAL A 33 -1.18 -9.50 4.22
N SER A 34 -1.44 -8.33 3.64
CA SER A 34 -0.50 -7.22 3.61
C SER A 34 -1.24 -5.93 3.29
N ILE A 35 -0.81 -4.83 3.89
CA ILE A 35 -1.30 -3.47 3.57
C ILE A 35 -0.51 -2.83 2.42
N TYR A 36 0.51 -3.51 1.89
CA TYR A 36 1.41 -2.98 0.87
C TYR A 36 1.11 -3.50 -0.54
N ASN A 37 0.26 -4.54 -0.64
CA ASN A 37 0.03 -5.29 -1.88
C ASN A 37 1.35 -5.71 -2.58
N ASP A 38 2.27 -6.25 -1.79
CA ASP A 38 3.69 -6.48 -2.15
C ASP A 38 4.03 -7.97 -2.37
N ILE A 39 3.01 -8.81 -2.51
CA ILE A 39 3.16 -10.27 -2.55
C ILE A 39 3.23 -10.74 -4.00
N THR A 40 4.38 -11.28 -4.38
CA THR A 40 4.64 -11.78 -5.73
C THR A 40 3.58 -12.79 -6.17
N GLU A 41 3.19 -12.72 -7.45
CA GLU A 41 2.16 -13.56 -8.11
C GLU A 41 0.70 -13.33 -7.67
N SER A 42 0.46 -12.73 -6.50
CA SER A 42 -0.89 -12.31 -6.09
C SER A 42 -1.13 -10.87 -6.53
N LYS A 43 -2.23 -10.60 -7.23
CA LYS A 43 -2.57 -9.22 -7.65
C LYS A 43 -3.13 -8.38 -6.51
N GLN A 44 -3.65 -9.05 -5.48
CA GLN A 44 -4.25 -8.44 -4.30
C GLN A 44 -3.68 -9.08 -3.03
N SER A 45 -3.74 -8.33 -1.93
CA SER A 45 -3.54 -8.84 -0.57
C SER A 45 -4.71 -8.45 0.30
N LEU A 46 -5.08 -9.32 1.25
CA LEU A 46 -6.11 -8.98 2.22
C LEU A 46 -5.62 -7.83 3.10
N GLY A 47 -6.44 -6.77 3.23
CA GLY A 47 -6.16 -5.59 4.04
C GLY A 47 -5.68 -4.37 3.24
N TYR A 48 -5.34 -4.54 1.96
CA TYR A 48 -4.87 -3.44 1.13
C TYR A 48 -5.96 -2.39 0.86
N ASP A 49 -7.18 -2.84 0.53
CA ASP A 49 -8.29 -1.92 0.26
C ASP A 49 -8.65 -1.12 1.52
N SER A 50 -8.66 -1.76 2.68
CA SER A 50 -8.87 -1.07 3.96
C SER A 50 -7.77 -0.05 4.25
N ALA A 51 -6.51 -0.37 3.95
CA ALA A 51 -5.39 0.55 4.11
C ALA A 51 -5.51 1.77 3.19
N LEU A 52 -5.81 1.54 1.91
CA LEU A 52 -6.00 2.61 0.94
C LEU A 52 -7.11 3.56 1.39
N ASN A 53 -8.29 3.02 1.76
CA ASN A 53 -9.42 3.83 2.19
C ASN A 53 -9.14 4.62 3.48
N ALA A 54 -8.44 4.02 4.46
CA ALA A 54 -8.08 4.72 5.69
C ALA A 54 -7.20 5.96 5.44
N VAL A 55 -6.21 5.82 4.55
CA VAL A 55 -5.33 6.94 4.20
C VAL A 55 -6.07 7.99 3.36
N VAL A 56 -6.96 7.58 2.45
CA VAL A 56 -7.82 8.52 1.71
C VAL A 56 -8.69 9.35 2.67
N GLU A 57 -9.32 8.71 3.65
CA GLU A 57 -10.13 9.41 4.66
C GLU A 57 -9.31 10.42 5.47
N ASP A 58 -8.07 10.07 5.84
CA ASP A 58 -7.19 10.98 6.58
C ASP A 58 -6.71 12.15 5.72
N ILE A 59 -6.42 11.92 4.43
CA ILE A 59 -6.10 13.01 3.49
C ILE A 59 -7.29 13.97 3.36
N TYR A 60 -8.52 13.46 3.22
CA TYR A 60 -9.70 14.32 3.13
C TYR A 60 -9.95 15.15 4.39
N LYS A 61 -9.68 14.60 5.60
CA LYS A 61 -9.74 15.40 6.83
C LYS A 61 -8.73 16.56 6.84
N ILE A 62 -7.54 16.32 6.29
CA ILE A 62 -6.52 17.36 6.14
C ILE A 62 -6.99 18.38 5.09
N GLU A 63 -7.54 17.93 3.97
CA GLU A 63 -8.06 18.79 2.89
C GLU A 63 -9.19 19.71 3.38
N ASP A 64 -10.14 19.20 4.15
CA ASP A 64 -11.23 19.99 4.74
C ASP A 64 -10.70 21.13 5.63
N THR A 65 -9.61 20.85 6.37
CA THR A 65 -8.95 21.85 7.21
C THR A 65 -8.20 22.88 6.38
N ILE A 66 -7.46 22.44 5.36
CA ILE A 66 -6.67 23.32 4.49
C ILE A 66 -7.58 24.25 3.68
N SER A 67 -8.62 23.70 3.06
CA SER A 67 -9.57 24.47 2.24
C SER A 67 -10.34 25.52 3.05
N SER A 68 -10.56 25.28 4.35
CA SER A 68 -11.18 26.23 5.27
C SER A 68 -10.26 27.38 5.69
N CYS A 69 -8.93 27.17 5.66
CA CYS A 69 -7.94 28.19 6.00
C CYS A 69 -7.57 29.02 4.76
N ARG A 70 -8.12 30.24 4.64
CA ARG A 70 -7.65 31.21 3.63
C ARG A 70 -6.23 31.63 3.97
N HIS A 71 -5.28 31.18 3.16
CA HIS A 71 -3.92 31.68 3.13
C HIS A 71 -3.70 32.44 1.81
N ASP A 72 -2.90 33.50 1.85
CA ASP A 72 -2.52 34.26 0.66
C ASP A 72 -1.48 33.53 -0.20
N GLN A 73 -0.99 32.37 0.26
CA GLN A 73 0.05 31.56 -0.38
C GLN A 73 -0.49 30.17 -0.71
N PHE A 74 0.02 29.58 -1.79
CA PHE A 74 -0.30 28.20 -2.17
C PHE A 74 0.25 27.22 -1.14
N ARG A 75 -0.59 26.30 -0.66
CA ARG A 75 -0.22 25.32 0.37
C ARG A 75 0.05 23.96 -0.24
N LEU A 76 1.32 23.53 -0.19
CA LEU A 76 1.71 22.18 -0.57
C LEU A 76 1.85 21.33 0.70
N PHE A 77 1.02 20.29 0.83
CA PHE A 77 1.05 19.41 1.99
C PHE A 77 1.61 18.04 1.66
N GLY A 78 2.74 17.69 2.28
CA GLY A 78 3.38 16.39 2.14
C GLY A 78 2.67 15.30 2.95
N VAL A 79 2.44 14.13 2.36
CA VAL A 79 1.98 12.95 3.07
C VAL A 79 2.95 11.82 2.76
N GLN A 80 3.76 11.47 3.76
CA GLN A 80 4.67 10.34 3.67
C GLN A 80 3.91 9.08 4.08
N VAL A 81 3.77 8.12 3.16
CA VAL A 81 3.06 6.85 3.41
C VAL A 81 4.04 5.70 3.61
N PRO A 82 3.69 4.64 4.37
CA PRO A 82 4.57 3.50 4.51
C PRO A 82 4.62 2.75 3.18
N GLY A 83 5.82 2.37 2.76
CA GLY A 83 6.02 1.73 1.47
C GLY A 83 7.06 0.62 1.50
N VAL A 84 6.89 -0.31 0.57
CA VAL A 84 7.95 -1.26 0.17
C VAL A 84 8.33 -0.91 -1.28
N ASP A 85 9.15 -1.73 -1.93
CA ASP A 85 9.64 -1.51 -3.30
C ASP A 85 8.53 -1.10 -4.29
N GLY A 86 8.54 0.18 -4.71
CA GLY A 86 7.64 0.70 -5.74
C GLY A 86 6.19 0.96 -5.28
N SER A 87 6.01 1.33 -4.00
CA SER A 87 4.76 1.58 -3.26
C SER A 87 3.48 1.73 -4.13
N ASN A 88 2.76 0.60 -4.26
CA ASN A 88 1.43 0.59 -4.87
C ASN A 88 0.49 1.56 -4.15
N LEU A 89 0.63 1.68 -2.82
CA LEU A 89 -0.20 2.55 -2.00
C LEU A 89 -0.09 4.03 -2.41
N ALA A 90 1.12 4.58 -2.57
CA ALA A 90 1.28 5.99 -2.96
C ALA A 90 0.68 6.26 -4.35
N LYS A 91 0.91 5.35 -5.30
CA LYS A 91 0.39 5.45 -6.68
C LYS A 91 -1.14 5.39 -6.70
N ASP A 92 -1.72 4.40 -6.04
CA ASP A 92 -3.16 4.20 -6.00
C ASP A 92 -3.85 5.35 -5.27
N LEU A 93 -3.23 5.92 -4.22
CA LEU A 93 -3.72 7.13 -3.56
C LEU A 93 -3.80 8.30 -4.54
N ALA A 94 -2.74 8.55 -5.32
CA ALA A 94 -2.73 9.67 -6.26
C ALA A 94 -3.76 9.54 -7.36
N ILE A 95 -3.94 8.33 -7.90
CA ILE A 95 -4.99 8.05 -8.88
C ILE A 95 -6.38 8.23 -8.27
N THR A 96 -6.59 7.73 -7.05
CA THR A 96 -7.90 7.73 -6.38
C THR A 96 -8.38 9.14 -6.05
N ILE A 97 -7.49 10.00 -5.53
CA ILE A 97 -7.86 11.37 -5.13
C ILE A 97 -7.81 12.34 -6.32
N GLY A 98 -7.04 12.04 -7.38
CA GLY A 98 -7.04 12.79 -8.65
C GLY A 98 -6.38 14.17 -8.62
N ASP A 99 -6.05 14.71 -7.45
CA ASP A 99 -5.37 16.00 -7.23
C ASP A 99 -4.07 15.90 -6.44
N LEU A 100 -3.51 14.69 -6.34
CA LEU A 100 -2.24 14.46 -5.67
C LEU A 100 -1.09 14.47 -6.66
N ILE A 101 0.03 15.01 -6.22
CA ILE A 101 1.31 14.90 -6.90
C ILE A 101 2.02 13.69 -6.30
N CYS A 102 2.39 12.73 -7.13
CA CYS A 102 3.09 11.52 -6.68
C CYS A 102 4.59 11.65 -6.94
N TYR A 103 5.40 11.41 -5.91
CA TYR A 103 6.86 11.39 -6.04
C TYR A 103 7.42 10.08 -5.50
N TRP A 104 7.97 9.26 -6.40
CA TRP A 104 8.44 7.91 -6.07
C TRP A 104 9.95 7.72 -6.28
N GLU A 105 10.63 8.62 -7.02
CA GLU A 105 12.04 8.46 -7.39
C GLU A 105 12.77 9.80 -7.53
N VAL A 106 14.02 9.83 -7.03
CA VAL A 106 14.90 11.01 -7.01
C VAL A 106 15.33 11.48 -8.42
N ASP A 107 15.25 10.58 -9.41
CA ASP A 107 15.76 10.82 -10.77
C ASP A 107 14.75 11.53 -11.71
N SER A 108 13.52 11.83 -11.24
CA SER A 108 12.45 12.46 -12.05
C SER A 108 12.02 13.85 -11.56
N THR A 109 12.90 14.55 -10.84
CA THR A 109 12.59 15.84 -10.21
C THR A 109 12.15 16.93 -11.20
N GLU A 110 12.68 16.94 -12.43
CA GLU A 110 12.37 17.96 -13.45
C GLU A 110 10.89 17.95 -13.88
N ASP A 111 10.28 16.77 -14.03
CA ASP A 111 8.86 16.66 -14.37
C ASP A 111 7.96 17.09 -13.20
N LEU A 112 8.39 16.82 -11.96
CA LEU A 112 7.62 17.16 -10.77
C LEU A 112 7.49 18.67 -10.55
N PHE A 113 8.56 19.42 -10.85
CA PHE A 113 8.57 20.87 -10.78
C PHE A 113 7.53 21.52 -11.69
N GLY A 114 7.40 21.01 -12.93
CA GLY A 114 6.38 21.46 -13.87
C GLY A 114 4.98 21.22 -13.32
N VAL A 115 4.71 20.01 -12.83
CA VAL A 115 3.41 19.63 -12.27
C VAL A 115 3.04 20.50 -11.07
N ILE A 116 3.98 20.77 -10.14
CA ILE A 116 3.70 21.64 -8.99
C ILE A 116 3.43 23.08 -9.43
N ASN A 117 4.22 23.62 -10.37
CA ASN A 117 4.01 24.97 -10.89
C ASN A 117 2.66 25.12 -11.60
N ASP A 118 2.22 24.11 -12.33
CA ASP A 118 0.89 24.10 -12.96
C ASP A 118 -0.23 24.06 -11.92
N LYS A 119 -0.05 23.33 -10.80
CA LYS A 119 -0.98 23.36 -9.67
C LYS A 119 -1.00 24.71 -8.95
N ILE A 120 0.15 25.37 -8.77
CA ILE A 120 0.24 26.72 -8.19
C ILE A 120 -0.55 27.73 -9.04
N ARG A 121 -0.55 27.57 -10.36
CA ARG A 121 -1.29 28.43 -11.30
C ARG A 121 -2.77 28.08 -11.43
N SER A 122 -3.22 26.98 -10.83
CA SER A 122 -4.62 26.55 -10.87
C SER A 122 -5.48 27.38 -9.91
N GLU A 123 -6.80 27.24 -10.00
CA GLU A 123 -7.74 27.92 -9.09
C GLU A 123 -7.69 27.38 -7.64
N LYS A 124 -7.04 26.22 -7.42
CA LYS A 124 -6.90 25.63 -6.08
C LYS A 124 -5.72 26.25 -5.34
N ASN A 125 -5.96 26.64 -4.10
CA ASN A 125 -4.92 27.21 -3.22
C ASN A 125 -4.10 26.14 -2.47
N HIS A 126 -4.38 24.85 -2.71
CA HIS A 126 -3.65 23.76 -2.09
C HIS A 126 -3.49 22.57 -3.02
N SER A 127 -2.47 21.77 -2.72
CA SER A 127 -2.25 20.45 -3.31
C SER A 127 -1.52 19.58 -2.30
N PHE A 128 -1.54 18.28 -2.55
CA PHE A 128 -0.81 17.30 -1.75
C PHE A 128 0.36 16.73 -2.54
N LEU A 129 1.44 16.42 -1.84
CA LEU A 129 2.59 15.67 -2.35
C LEU A 129 2.66 14.34 -1.60
N ILE A 130 2.37 13.23 -2.28
CA ILE A 130 2.45 11.88 -1.70
C ILE A 130 3.78 11.25 -2.10
N PHE A 131 4.48 10.73 -1.10
CA PHE A 131 5.73 10.01 -1.28
C PHE A 131 5.83 8.90 -0.24
N ASP A 132 6.64 7.89 -0.51
CA ASP A 132 6.84 6.82 0.47
C ASP A 132 7.97 7.13 1.45
N ASP A 133 8.05 6.33 2.52
CA ASP A 133 9.01 6.48 3.59
C ASP A 133 10.47 6.19 3.22
N ARG A 134 10.74 5.75 2.00
CA ARG A 134 12.10 5.59 1.44
C ARG A 134 12.61 6.89 0.83
N VAL A 135 11.72 7.83 0.51
CA VAL A 135 12.10 9.17 0.06
C VAL A 135 12.54 9.99 1.28
N ASP A 136 13.80 10.45 1.28
CA ASP A 136 14.30 11.34 2.32
C ASP A 136 13.62 12.72 2.20
N LEU A 137 13.03 13.16 3.30
CA LEU A 137 12.39 14.47 3.41
C LEU A 137 13.36 15.60 3.03
N LYS A 138 14.65 15.47 3.39
CA LYS A 138 15.65 16.49 3.03
C LYS A 138 15.83 16.60 1.52
N THR A 139 15.69 15.50 0.78
CA THR A 139 15.73 15.53 -0.68
C THR A 139 14.52 16.30 -1.22
N VAL A 140 13.32 16.07 -0.67
CA VAL A 140 12.13 16.85 -1.04
C VAL A 140 12.35 18.33 -0.74
N GLU A 141 12.78 18.69 0.46
CA GLU A 141 12.94 20.09 0.85
C GLU A 141 14.05 20.81 0.05
N ASN A 142 15.23 20.19 -0.08
CA ASN A 142 16.40 20.83 -0.68
C ASN A 142 16.39 20.79 -2.21
N HIS A 143 15.81 19.77 -2.83
CA HIS A 143 15.84 19.64 -4.29
C HIS A 143 14.52 20.01 -4.95
N LEU A 144 13.38 19.78 -4.30
CA LEU A 144 12.06 20.08 -4.86
C LEU A 144 11.52 21.42 -4.36
N LEU A 145 11.55 21.69 -3.06
CA LEU A 145 10.94 22.93 -2.55
C LEU A 145 11.83 24.14 -2.74
N ALA A 146 13.16 23.97 -2.78
CA ALA A 146 14.12 25.06 -2.91
C ALA A 146 13.94 25.90 -4.19
N ASN A 147 13.39 25.33 -5.27
CA ASN A 147 13.14 26.07 -6.52
C ASN A 147 11.69 26.57 -6.65
N LEU A 148 10.86 26.40 -5.61
CA LEU A 148 9.48 26.91 -5.56
C LEU A 148 9.42 28.14 -4.65
N ASN A 149 8.93 29.25 -5.19
CA ASN A 149 8.73 30.48 -4.44
C ASN A 149 7.29 30.55 -3.90
N GLU A 150 7.12 31.22 -2.75
CA GLU A 150 5.80 31.59 -2.19
C GLU A 150 4.87 30.41 -1.87
N ILE A 151 5.43 29.24 -1.56
CA ILE A 151 4.68 28.08 -1.09
C ILE A 151 4.78 27.92 0.43
N SER A 152 3.65 27.56 1.05
CA SER A 152 3.63 27.07 2.43
C SER A 152 3.77 25.55 2.42
N TRP A 153 4.84 25.03 3.03
CA TRP A 153 5.11 23.60 3.15
C TRP A 153 4.84 23.10 4.56
N SER A 154 4.19 21.95 4.64
CA SER A 154 4.10 21.13 5.84
C SER A 154 3.96 19.68 5.41
N PHE A 155 4.35 18.74 6.25
CA PHE A 155 4.13 17.34 5.95
C PHE A 155 3.69 16.55 7.18
N THR A 156 3.11 15.39 6.93
CA THR A 156 2.85 14.37 7.96
C THR A 156 3.38 13.03 7.49
N LYS A 157 3.78 12.19 8.45
CA LYS A 157 4.08 10.79 8.19
C LYS A 157 2.91 9.94 8.66
N VAL A 158 2.36 9.16 7.74
CA VAL A 158 1.38 8.12 8.03
C VAL A 158 2.13 6.90 8.56
N ASP A 159 1.78 6.46 9.75
CA ASP A 159 2.30 5.23 10.34
C ASP A 159 1.53 4.00 9.81
N GLU A 160 2.17 2.83 9.76
CA GLU A 160 1.52 1.57 9.41
C GLU A 160 0.28 1.29 10.28
N ALA A 161 0.32 1.67 11.56
CA ALA A 161 -0.83 1.54 12.46
C ALA A 161 -2.02 2.42 12.05
N GLN A 162 -1.79 3.54 11.36
CA GLN A 162 -2.84 4.43 10.87
C GLN A 162 -3.49 3.91 9.58
N CYS A 163 -2.81 3.01 8.86
CA CYS A 163 -3.38 2.36 7.68
C CYS A 163 -4.47 1.35 8.09
N MET A 164 -4.39 0.74 9.27
CA MET A 164 -5.42 -0.17 9.76
C MET A 164 -6.56 0.64 10.41
N GLY A 165 -7.49 1.13 9.58
CA GLY A 165 -8.71 1.78 10.05
C GLY A 165 -9.53 0.93 11.04
N LYS A 166 -10.58 1.50 11.63
CA LYS A 166 -11.37 0.82 12.69
C LYS A 166 -12.08 -0.46 12.24
N SER A 167 -12.34 -0.63 10.95
CA SER A 167 -13.10 -1.76 10.42
C SER A 167 -12.70 -2.05 8.98
N PRO A 168 -12.57 -3.33 8.58
CA PRO A 168 -12.28 -3.68 7.19
C PRO A 168 -13.41 -3.21 6.26
N THR A 169 -13.05 -2.86 5.04
CA THR A 169 -13.98 -2.46 3.96
C THR A 169 -14.83 -3.64 3.48
N ALA A 170 -15.84 -3.35 2.67
CA ALA A 170 -16.69 -4.39 2.08
C ALA A 170 -15.89 -5.35 1.17
N ILE A 171 -14.93 -4.82 0.41
CA ILE A 171 -14.08 -5.60 -0.49
C ILE A 171 -13.20 -6.55 0.32
N ASP A 172 -12.50 -6.06 1.35
CA ASP A 172 -11.67 -6.94 2.19
C ASP A 172 -12.50 -7.98 2.95
N ARG A 173 -13.71 -7.64 3.40
CA ARG A 173 -14.61 -8.63 4.01
C ARG A 173 -15.02 -9.72 3.04
N LEU A 174 -15.36 -9.36 1.80
CA LEU A 174 -15.72 -10.32 0.76
C LEU A 174 -14.54 -11.23 0.42
N LEU A 175 -13.36 -10.63 0.23
CA LEU A 175 -12.12 -11.34 -0.04
C LEU A 175 -11.77 -12.31 1.10
N ALA A 176 -11.91 -11.88 2.36
CA ALA A 176 -11.72 -12.73 3.53
C ALA A 176 -12.67 -13.94 3.53
N LYS A 177 -13.92 -13.79 3.06
CA LYS A 177 -14.86 -14.93 2.93
C LYS A 177 -14.42 -15.92 1.85
N HIS A 178 -13.95 -15.43 0.71
CA HIS A 178 -13.41 -16.30 -0.34
C HIS A 178 -12.12 -17.02 0.11
N ILE A 179 -11.21 -16.31 0.78
CA ILE A 179 -10.02 -16.89 1.40
C ILE A 179 -10.41 -17.99 2.40
N ALA A 180 -11.36 -17.72 3.29
CA ALA A 180 -11.80 -18.70 4.28
C ALA A 180 -12.40 -19.95 3.62
N PHE A 181 -13.20 -19.78 2.57
CA PHE A 181 -13.77 -20.89 1.81
C PHE A 181 -12.67 -21.76 1.19
N GLU A 182 -11.71 -21.16 0.49
CA GLU A 182 -10.61 -21.90 -0.14
C GLU A 182 -9.67 -22.56 0.89
N ALA A 183 -9.36 -21.88 1.99
CA ALA A 183 -8.55 -22.44 3.07
C ALA A 183 -9.21 -23.68 3.70
N ILE A 184 -10.54 -23.65 3.89
CA ILE A 184 -11.30 -24.80 4.39
C ILE A 184 -11.27 -25.94 3.37
N ASN A 185 -11.48 -25.65 2.08
CA ASN A 185 -11.43 -26.67 1.02
C ASN A 185 -10.06 -27.33 0.95
N TRP A 186 -8.99 -26.54 0.95
CA TRP A 186 -7.62 -27.05 0.99
C TRP A 186 -7.39 -27.93 2.23
N SER A 187 -7.80 -27.49 3.42
CA SER A 187 -7.55 -28.26 4.64
C SER A 187 -8.20 -29.65 4.64
N LYS A 188 -9.37 -29.79 4.00
CA LYS A 188 -10.11 -31.05 3.82
C LYS A 188 -9.61 -31.89 2.65
N SER A 189 -8.83 -31.29 1.74
CA SER A 189 -8.24 -31.98 0.59
C SER A 189 -6.96 -32.74 0.96
N ASN A 190 -6.52 -33.63 0.08
CA ASN A 190 -5.21 -34.29 0.15
C ASN A 190 -4.10 -33.46 -0.52
N GLU A 191 -4.36 -32.21 -0.88
CA GLU A 191 -3.37 -31.33 -1.49
C GLU A 191 -2.20 -31.07 -0.54
N GLY A 192 -1.00 -31.01 -1.11
CA GLY A 192 0.22 -30.66 -0.39
C GLY A 192 0.28 -29.20 0.01
N SER A 193 1.48 -28.73 0.38
CA SER A 193 1.69 -27.33 0.67
C SER A 193 1.49 -26.44 -0.56
N GLY A 194 1.06 -25.22 -0.34
CA GLY A 194 0.82 -24.27 -1.41
C GLY A 194 0.46 -22.89 -0.88
N ARG A 195 -0.07 -22.04 -1.77
CA ARG A 195 -0.46 -20.67 -1.47
C ARG A 195 -1.81 -20.36 -2.07
N LEU A 196 -2.51 -19.38 -1.49
CA LEU A 196 -3.63 -18.74 -2.13
C LEU A 196 -3.14 -17.56 -2.96
N LEU A 197 -3.63 -17.46 -4.20
CA LEU A 197 -3.49 -16.30 -5.06
C LEU A 197 -4.79 -15.50 -5.01
N LEU A 198 -4.69 -14.18 -4.85
CA LEU A 198 -5.84 -13.29 -4.83
C LEU A 198 -5.88 -12.44 -6.09
N GLN A 199 -7.00 -12.48 -6.79
CA GLN A 199 -7.24 -11.72 -7.99
C GLN A 199 -8.75 -11.53 -8.20
N ASP A 200 -9.14 -10.34 -8.67
CA ASP A 200 -10.53 -9.99 -9.00
C ASP A 200 -11.50 -10.30 -7.85
N ASN A 201 -11.07 -10.00 -6.62
CA ASN A 201 -11.78 -10.25 -5.36
C ASN A 201 -12.09 -11.73 -5.10
N LYS A 202 -11.31 -12.66 -5.68
CA LYS A 202 -11.42 -14.11 -5.48
C LYS A 202 -10.11 -14.67 -4.96
N ALA A 203 -10.19 -15.87 -4.36
CA ALA A 203 -9.05 -16.64 -3.91
C ALA A 203 -8.94 -17.92 -4.74
N PHE A 204 -7.72 -18.32 -5.07
CA PHE A 204 -7.44 -19.54 -5.81
C PHE A 204 -6.27 -20.29 -5.16
N PHE A 205 -6.41 -21.59 -4.96
CA PHE A 205 -5.28 -22.40 -4.50
C PHE A 205 -4.27 -22.65 -5.63
N GLN A 206 -2.99 -22.50 -5.31
CA GLN A 206 -1.87 -22.88 -6.16
C GLN A 206 -0.94 -23.76 -5.34
N ALA A 207 -0.72 -25.00 -5.79
CA ALA A 207 0.24 -25.89 -5.17
C ALA A 207 1.66 -25.32 -5.30
N SER A 208 2.50 -25.52 -4.27
CA SER A 208 3.92 -25.22 -4.37
C SER A 208 4.53 -26.15 -5.41
N ILE A 209 5.09 -25.58 -6.49
CA ILE A 209 5.94 -26.35 -7.39
C ILE A 209 7.17 -26.71 -6.57
N ALA A 210 7.39 -28.00 -6.32
CA ALA A 210 8.65 -28.45 -5.76
C ALA A 210 9.75 -27.92 -6.68
N SER A 211 10.59 -27.01 -6.19
CA SER A 211 11.83 -26.67 -6.86
C SER A 211 12.53 -28.00 -7.11
N VAL A 212 12.63 -28.41 -8.37
CA VAL A 212 13.41 -29.58 -8.77
C VAL A 212 14.87 -29.21 -8.52
N VAL A 213 15.37 -29.54 -7.33
CA VAL A 213 16.76 -29.93 -7.07
C VAL A 213 16.76 -30.91 -5.90
#